data_AF-A0A3D1A211-F1
#
_entry.id   AF-A0A3D1A211-F1
#
_cell.length_a   1.000
_cell.length_b   1.000
_cell.length_c   1.000
_cell.angle_alpha   90.00
_cell.angle_beta   90.00
_cell.angle_gamma   90.00
#
_symmetry.space_group_name_H-M   'P 1'
#
loop_
_entity.id
_entity.type
_entity.pdbx_description
1 polymer ?
#
loop_
_entity_poly.entity_id
_entity_poly.type
_entity_poly.pdbx_seq_one_letter_code
_entity_poly.pdbx_strand_id
1 'polypeptide(L)'
;PNIGECFSHGTATFMIMGEICTRRCPFCDVAHGAPAALNEDEPRQLAEAIKEMALKYVVVTSVDRDDLKDRGAGHFASCIEAIRELTPATTVEVLVPDFRGRLEVALDCLTAMPPDVFNHNLETVPRLYKRARPGADYTWSLKLLRQFKALNPGVPTKSGLMLGLGETNEEVIQVMEELRTHEVDMLTLGQYLQPSRAHLKVDRFVHPDEFSQLKATAQSLGFSQVASGPLVRSSYHADLQAKGQF
;
A
#
# COMPACT_ATOMS: atom_id res chain seq x y z
N PRO A 1 14.35 6.81 -1.85
CA PRO A 1 15.61 6.25 -2.43
C PRO A 1 15.47 5.68 -3.85
N ASN A 2 14.29 5.22 -4.27
CA ASN A 2 14.15 4.38 -5.48
C ASN A 2 13.67 5.13 -6.74
N ILE A 3 13.55 6.46 -6.71
CA ILE A 3 12.85 7.23 -7.75
C ILE A 3 13.47 7.07 -9.15
N GLY A 4 14.81 7.13 -9.24
CA GLY A 4 15.50 7.03 -10.54
C GLY A 4 15.37 5.65 -11.18
N GLU A 5 15.33 4.59 -10.37
CA GLU A 5 15.16 3.23 -10.85
C GLU A 5 13.71 2.93 -11.23
N CYS A 6 12.72 3.37 -10.45
CA CYS A 6 11.32 3.14 -10.81
C CYS A 6 10.95 3.84 -12.14
N PHE A 7 11.38 5.10 -12.32
CA PHE A 7 11.02 5.87 -13.52
C PHE A 7 11.67 5.30 -14.78
N SER A 8 12.86 4.71 -14.70
CA SER A 8 13.51 4.07 -15.86
C SER A 8 12.84 2.76 -16.30
N HIS A 9 12.07 2.11 -15.41
CA HIS A 9 11.31 0.89 -15.72
C HIS A 9 9.87 1.17 -16.20
N GLY A 10 9.46 2.44 -16.29
CA GLY A 10 8.10 2.81 -16.68
C GLY A 10 7.06 2.54 -15.59
N THR A 11 7.49 2.61 -14.33
CA THR A 11 6.66 2.46 -13.13
C THR A 11 6.72 3.74 -12.28
N ALA A 12 5.57 4.24 -11.85
CA ALA A 12 5.49 5.36 -10.93
C ALA A 12 4.40 5.17 -9.87
N THR A 13 4.55 5.86 -8.74
CA THR A 13 3.51 5.95 -7.70
C THR A 13 2.96 7.36 -7.67
N PHE A 14 1.64 7.49 -7.81
CA PHE A 14 0.92 8.75 -7.72
C PHE A 14 0.21 8.84 -6.38
N MET A 15 0.33 9.98 -5.72
CA MET A 15 -0.42 10.31 -4.52
C MET A 15 -1.59 11.21 -4.93
N ILE A 16 -2.80 10.68 -4.85
CA ILE A 16 -4.05 11.40 -5.11
C ILE A 16 -4.60 12.01 -3.82
N MET A 17 -5.56 12.93 -3.96
CA MET A 17 -6.27 13.61 -2.88
C MET A 17 -5.39 14.59 -2.08
N GLY A 18 -4.33 15.09 -2.69
CA GLY A 18 -3.43 16.11 -2.15
C GLY A 18 -2.27 15.54 -1.32
N GLU A 19 -1.58 16.44 -0.60
CA GLU A 19 -0.36 16.13 0.17
C GLU A 19 -0.52 16.28 1.69
N ILE A 20 -1.71 16.67 2.15
CA ILE A 20 -2.04 16.87 3.57
C ILE A 20 -2.98 15.77 4.03
N CYS A 21 -2.53 14.96 4.97
CA CYS A 21 -3.26 13.85 5.55
C CYS A 21 -4.08 14.27 6.77
N THR A 22 -5.28 13.72 6.92
CA THR A 22 -6.08 13.93 8.15
C THR A 22 -5.55 13.15 9.35
N ARG A 23 -4.55 12.27 9.14
CA ARG A 23 -3.93 11.44 10.16
C ARG A 23 -2.44 11.72 10.27
N ARG A 24 -1.87 11.31 11.41
CA ARG A 24 -0.47 11.54 11.77
C ARG A 24 0.18 10.24 12.22
N CYS A 25 0.46 9.36 11.27
CA CYS A 25 1.24 8.14 11.50
C CYS A 25 2.69 8.53 11.80
N PRO A 26 3.24 8.25 13.00
CA PRO A 26 4.57 8.77 13.40
C PRO A 26 5.77 8.25 12.60
N PHE A 27 5.57 7.30 11.68
CA PHE A 27 6.60 6.84 10.74
C PHE A 27 6.57 7.55 9.38
N CYS A 28 5.46 8.21 9.04
CA CYS A 28 5.15 8.70 7.70
C CYS A 28 5.60 10.15 7.52
N ASP A 29 6.21 10.47 6.38
CA ASP A 29 6.75 11.80 6.06
C ASP A 29 5.72 12.74 5.43
N VAL A 30 4.49 12.27 5.21
CA VAL A 30 3.40 13.08 4.65
C VAL A 30 2.94 14.13 5.67
N ALA A 31 2.73 15.36 5.21
CA ALA A 31 2.23 16.44 6.05
C ALA A 31 0.83 16.12 6.61
N HIS A 32 0.49 16.66 7.78
CA HIS A 32 -0.81 16.43 8.40
C HIS A 32 -1.49 17.75 8.76
N GLY A 33 -2.82 17.78 8.66
CA GLY A 33 -3.60 19.00 8.87
C GLY A 33 -4.99 18.90 8.25
N ALA A 34 -5.61 20.07 8.04
CA ALA A 34 -6.84 20.16 7.25
C ALA A 34 -6.48 20.13 5.75
N PRO A 35 -6.93 19.11 4.98
CA PRO A 35 -6.67 19.06 3.56
C PRO A 35 -7.44 20.13 2.79
N ALA A 36 -7.00 20.43 1.57
CA ALA A 36 -7.78 21.21 0.62
C ALA A 36 -9.03 20.45 0.15
N ALA A 37 -9.95 21.17 -0.48
CA ALA A 37 -11.07 20.54 -1.17
C ALA A 37 -10.57 19.50 -2.19
N LEU A 38 -11.32 18.41 -2.35
CA LEU A 38 -11.00 17.38 -3.31
C LEU A 38 -11.06 17.98 -4.73
N ASN A 39 -10.02 17.73 -5.53
CA ASN A 39 -9.99 18.16 -6.92
C ASN A 39 -10.76 17.16 -7.79
N GLU A 40 -11.93 17.56 -8.29
CA GLU A 40 -12.78 16.70 -9.13
C GLU A 40 -12.13 16.35 -10.48
N ASP A 41 -11.21 17.18 -10.99
CA ASP A 41 -10.46 16.91 -12.23
C ASP A 41 -9.24 15.99 -12.04
N GLU A 42 -8.86 15.65 -10.80
CA GLU A 42 -7.67 14.86 -10.50
C GLU A 42 -7.63 13.49 -11.23
N PRO A 43 -8.73 12.72 -11.36
CA PRO A 43 -8.73 11.47 -12.11
C PRO A 43 -8.32 11.63 -13.57
N ARG A 44 -8.83 12.67 -14.26
CA ARG A 44 -8.48 12.98 -15.65
C ARG A 44 -7.01 13.39 -15.76
N GLN A 45 -6.56 14.29 -14.89
CA GLN A 45 -5.18 14.78 -14.88
C GLN A 45 -4.17 13.64 -14.62
N LEU A 46 -4.51 12.72 -13.71
CA LEU A 46 -3.73 11.52 -13.42
C LEU A 46 -3.60 10.63 -14.67
N ALA A 47 -4.71 10.33 -15.33
CA ALA A 47 -4.71 9.51 -16.54
C ALA A 47 -3.89 10.16 -17.68
N GLU A 48 -4.02 11.48 -17.86
CA GLU A 48 -3.25 12.24 -18.86
C GLU A 48 -1.74 12.16 -18.59
N ALA A 49 -1.33 12.33 -17.33
CA ALA A 49 0.08 12.20 -16.93
C ALA A 49 0.62 10.79 -17.19
N ILE A 50 -0.15 9.75 -16.84
CA ILE A 50 0.22 8.34 -17.08
C ILE A 50 0.41 8.07 -18.58
N LYS A 51 -0.48 8.62 -19.43
CA LYS A 51 -0.37 8.52 -20.89
C LYS A 51 0.86 9.23 -21.43
N GLU A 52 1.11 10.47 -21.01
CA GLU A 52 2.25 11.26 -21.46
C GLU A 52 3.58 10.59 -21.09
N MET A 53 3.67 10.02 -19.90
CA MET A 53 4.84 9.28 -19.41
C MET A 53 4.96 7.87 -20.00
N ALA A 54 3.96 7.39 -20.75
CA ALA A 54 3.87 6.04 -21.31
C ALA A 54 4.10 4.92 -20.28
N LEU A 55 3.55 5.08 -19.07
CA LEU A 55 3.74 4.13 -17.97
C LEU A 55 2.96 2.84 -18.22
N LYS A 56 3.60 1.71 -17.94
CA LYS A 56 3.00 0.38 -18.11
C LYS A 56 2.41 -0.17 -16.82
N TYR A 57 2.93 0.27 -15.68
CA TYR A 57 2.46 -0.10 -14.36
C TYR A 57 2.41 1.14 -13.48
N VAL A 58 1.29 1.36 -12.80
CA VAL A 58 1.11 2.51 -11.92
C VAL A 58 0.62 2.05 -10.57
N VAL A 59 1.16 2.65 -9.52
CA VAL A 59 0.62 2.53 -8.16
C VAL A 59 -0.11 3.82 -7.84
N VAL A 60 -1.40 3.74 -7.53
CA VAL A 60 -2.19 4.89 -7.06
C VAL A 60 -2.38 4.76 -5.55
N THR A 61 -1.94 5.75 -4.80
CA THR A 61 -2.11 5.82 -3.35
C THR A 61 -2.67 7.16 -2.93
N SER A 62 -3.04 7.34 -1.67
CA SER A 62 -3.58 8.60 -1.19
C SER A 62 -3.14 8.90 0.23
N VAL A 63 -3.35 10.15 0.61
CA VAL A 63 -3.48 10.52 2.03
C VAL A 63 -4.79 9.98 2.62
N ASP A 64 -4.89 9.90 3.95
CA ASP A 64 -6.18 9.67 4.60
C ASP A 64 -7.06 10.93 4.47
N ARG A 65 -8.33 10.73 4.08
CA ARG A 65 -9.35 11.77 3.92
C ARG A 65 -10.54 11.54 4.85
N ASP A 66 -10.29 11.58 6.15
CA ASP A 66 -11.34 11.46 7.18
C ASP A 66 -12.36 12.63 7.18
N ASP A 67 -12.17 13.63 6.33
CA ASP A 67 -13.13 14.71 6.06
C ASP A 67 -14.21 14.32 5.03
N LEU A 68 -13.92 13.37 4.12
CA LEU A 68 -14.84 12.93 3.07
C LEU A 68 -15.83 11.88 3.59
N LYS A 69 -17.08 11.89 3.07
CA LYS A 69 -18.16 10.99 3.51
C LYS A 69 -17.82 9.50 3.29
N ASP A 70 -17.17 9.20 2.18
CA ASP A 70 -16.73 7.87 1.73
C ASP A 70 -15.23 7.61 1.99
N ARG A 71 -14.54 8.55 2.66
CA ARG A 71 -13.09 8.50 2.93
C ARG A 71 -12.23 8.44 1.66
N GLY A 72 -12.75 8.89 0.52
CA GLY A 72 -12.04 8.95 -0.75
C GLY A 72 -12.11 7.67 -1.59
N ALA A 73 -12.89 6.66 -1.20
CA ALA A 73 -12.98 5.41 -1.95
C ALA A 73 -13.55 5.58 -3.37
N GLY A 74 -14.57 6.44 -3.53
CA GLY A 74 -15.11 6.76 -4.86
C GLY A 74 -14.10 7.49 -5.74
N HIS A 75 -13.18 8.25 -5.15
CA HIS A 75 -12.13 8.94 -5.88
C HIS A 75 -11.06 7.97 -6.42
N PHE A 76 -10.69 6.96 -5.64
CA PHE A 76 -9.88 5.84 -6.14
C PHE A 76 -10.55 5.16 -7.34
N ALA A 77 -11.84 4.81 -7.24
CA ALA A 77 -12.59 4.19 -8.32
C ALA A 77 -12.60 5.06 -9.59
N SER A 78 -12.84 6.38 -9.44
CA SER A 78 -12.82 7.34 -10.55
C SER A 78 -11.45 7.44 -11.21
N CYS A 79 -10.36 7.38 -10.42
CA CYS A 79 -8.99 7.34 -10.96
C CYS A 79 -8.73 6.07 -11.76
N ILE A 80 -9.14 4.89 -11.26
CA ILE A 80 -8.99 3.63 -11.99
C ILE A 80 -9.76 3.67 -13.32
N GLU A 81 -11.00 4.18 -13.31
CA GLU A 81 -11.84 4.33 -14.50
C GLU A 81 -11.16 5.22 -15.54
N ALA A 82 -10.74 6.43 -15.17
CA ALA A 82 -10.08 7.37 -16.08
C ALA A 82 -8.78 6.80 -16.69
N ILE A 83 -7.99 6.06 -15.90
CA ILE A 83 -6.77 5.38 -16.38
C ILE A 83 -7.13 4.29 -17.40
N ARG A 84 -8.18 3.50 -17.14
CA ARG A 84 -8.63 2.44 -18.05
C ARG A 84 -9.19 3.00 -19.36
N GLU A 85 -9.90 4.11 -19.32
CA GLU A 85 -10.42 4.79 -20.51
C GLU A 85 -9.29 5.32 -21.41
N LEU A 86 -8.28 5.97 -20.81
CA LEU A 86 -7.25 6.67 -21.57
C LEU A 86 -6.04 5.79 -21.91
N THR A 87 -5.72 4.82 -21.06
CA THR A 87 -4.56 3.92 -21.14
C THR A 87 -4.93 2.48 -20.74
N PRO A 88 -5.78 1.77 -21.53
CA PRO A 88 -6.33 0.46 -21.16
C PRO A 88 -5.31 -0.67 -21.00
N ALA A 89 -4.07 -0.48 -21.48
CA ALA A 89 -3.00 -1.46 -21.34
C ALA A 89 -2.16 -1.29 -20.06
N THR A 90 -2.35 -0.19 -19.31
CA THR A 90 -1.62 0.08 -18.08
C THR A 90 -2.19 -0.76 -16.94
N THR A 91 -1.31 -1.47 -16.22
CA THR A 91 -1.68 -2.18 -15.00
C THR A 91 -1.78 -1.20 -13.83
N VAL A 92 -2.87 -1.27 -13.07
CA VAL A 92 -3.19 -0.37 -11.95
C VAL A 92 -3.16 -1.14 -10.62
N GLU A 93 -2.15 -0.88 -9.80
CA GLU A 93 -2.15 -1.24 -8.38
C GLU A 93 -2.68 -0.05 -7.57
N VAL A 94 -3.53 -0.31 -6.59
CA VAL A 94 -3.90 0.70 -5.58
C VAL A 94 -3.31 0.37 -4.23
N LEU A 95 -2.74 1.36 -3.55
CA LEU A 95 -2.36 1.30 -2.14
C LEU A 95 -3.31 2.20 -1.35
N VAL A 96 -4.33 1.59 -0.75
CA VAL A 96 -5.46 2.30 -0.15
C VAL A 96 -5.29 2.53 1.35
N PRO A 97 -5.93 3.58 1.92
CA PRO A 97 -6.11 3.71 3.36
C PRO A 97 -7.06 2.63 3.91
N ASP A 98 -7.33 2.68 5.21
CA ASP A 98 -8.23 1.71 5.88
C ASP A 98 -9.72 2.06 5.76
N PHE A 99 -10.05 3.23 5.21
CA PHE A 99 -11.40 3.78 5.11
C PHE A 99 -12.18 3.73 6.44
N ARG A 100 -11.52 4.07 7.56
CA ARG A 100 -12.06 4.00 8.94
C ARG A 100 -13.55 4.36 9.04
N GLY A 101 -14.33 3.37 9.48
CA GLY A 101 -15.77 3.48 9.71
C GLY A 101 -16.62 3.54 8.43
N ARG A 102 -16.04 3.26 7.26
CA ARG A 102 -16.68 3.29 5.93
C ARG A 102 -16.29 2.09 5.06
N LEU A 103 -16.01 0.95 5.68
CA LEU A 103 -15.57 -0.25 4.99
C LEU A 103 -16.53 -0.70 3.88
N GLU A 104 -17.84 -0.81 4.17
CA GLU A 104 -18.84 -1.23 3.19
C GLU A 104 -18.88 -0.30 1.97
N VAL A 105 -18.96 1.01 2.20
CA VAL A 105 -18.94 2.03 1.13
C VAL A 105 -17.66 1.92 0.30
N ALA A 106 -16.51 1.71 0.94
CA ALA A 106 -15.26 1.59 0.22
C ALA A 106 -15.18 0.32 -0.64
N LEU A 107 -15.66 -0.80 -0.10
CA LEU A 107 -15.74 -2.07 -0.83
C LEU A 107 -16.70 -1.97 -2.01
N ASP A 108 -17.84 -1.30 -1.87
CA ASP A 108 -18.80 -1.08 -2.97
C ASP A 108 -18.14 -0.30 -4.12
N CYS A 109 -17.49 0.82 -3.82
CA CYS A 109 -16.79 1.64 -4.83
C CYS A 109 -15.68 0.85 -5.54
N LEU A 110 -14.83 0.17 -4.77
CA LEU A 110 -13.65 -0.53 -5.30
C LEU A 110 -13.99 -1.87 -5.95
N THR A 111 -15.15 -2.47 -5.65
CA THR A 111 -15.65 -3.66 -6.36
C THR A 111 -16.34 -3.27 -7.68
N ALA A 112 -16.98 -2.10 -7.72
CA ALA A 112 -17.57 -1.57 -8.96
C ALA A 112 -16.49 -1.23 -10.01
N MET A 113 -15.33 -0.76 -9.55
CA MET A 113 -14.17 -0.49 -10.40
C MET A 113 -12.88 -1.08 -9.81
N PRO A 114 -12.65 -2.40 -9.97
CA PRO A 114 -11.53 -3.07 -9.31
C PRO A 114 -10.18 -2.70 -9.95
N PRO A 115 -9.12 -2.57 -9.14
CA PRO A 115 -7.75 -2.46 -9.61
C PRO A 115 -7.25 -3.82 -10.13
N ASP A 116 -6.06 -3.83 -10.73
CA ASP A 116 -5.37 -5.07 -11.09
C ASP A 116 -4.64 -5.69 -9.88
N VAL A 117 -4.23 -4.87 -8.90
CA VAL A 117 -3.71 -5.31 -7.60
C VAL A 117 -4.27 -4.42 -6.49
N PHE A 118 -4.82 -5.04 -5.44
CA PHE A 118 -5.36 -4.32 -4.28
C PHE A 118 -4.39 -4.41 -3.09
N ASN A 119 -3.79 -3.29 -2.73
CA ASN A 119 -2.79 -3.22 -1.66
C ASN A 119 -3.31 -2.41 -0.46
N HIS A 120 -3.15 -2.97 0.73
CA HIS A 120 -3.28 -2.24 1.99
C HIS A 120 -2.20 -2.74 2.95
N ASN A 121 -1.28 -1.87 3.36
CA ASN A 121 -0.21 -2.24 4.26
C ASN A 121 -0.70 -2.36 5.71
N LEU A 122 -0.23 -3.37 6.44
CA LEU A 122 -0.33 -3.42 7.91
C LEU A 122 0.75 -2.55 8.57
N GLU A 123 1.89 -2.37 7.91
CA GLU A 123 3.06 -1.59 8.32
C GLU A 123 3.87 -2.18 9.49
N THR A 124 3.23 -2.74 10.52
CA THR A 124 3.94 -3.31 11.68
C THR A 124 3.08 -4.34 12.43
N VAL A 125 3.65 -4.93 13.47
CA VAL A 125 3.05 -5.99 14.30
C VAL A 125 2.02 -5.42 15.30
N PRO A 126 1.04 -6.23 15.76
CA PRO A 126 -0.06 -5.77 16.64
C PRO A 126 0.40 -4.97 17.87
N ARG A 127 1.46 -5.43 18.55
CA ARG A 127 2.01 -4.77 19.74
C ARG A 127 2.44 -3.33 19.47
N LEU A 128 2.93 -3.04 18.27
CA LEU A 128 3.43 -1.72 17.87
C LEU A 128 2.37 -0.87 17.16
N TYR A 129 1.23 -1.45 16.81
CA TYR A 129 0.27 -0.85 15.89
C TYR A 129 -0.24 0.51 16.36
N LYS A 130 -0.70 0.61 17.61
CA LYS A 130 -1.19 1.89 18.17
C LYS A 130 -0.11 2.97 18.24
N ARG A 131 1.17 2.57 18.38
CA ARG A 131 2.31 3.49 18.41
C ARG A 131 2.67 3.98 17.00
N ALA A 132 2.62 3.11 16.00
CA ALA A 132 2.96 3.42 14.62
C ALA A 132 1.79 4.04 13.82
N ARG A 133 0.56 3.66 14.14
CA ARG A 133 -0.68 4.01 13.43
C ARG A 133 -1.81 4.32 14.41
N PRO A 134 -1.72 5.42 15.18
CA PRO A 134 -2.71 5.74 16.22
C PRO A 134 -4.14 5.94 15.69
N GLY A 135 -4.30 6.22 14.39
CA GLY A 135 -5.59 6.38 13.73
C GLY A 135 -6.14 5.12 13.04
N ALA A 136 -5.38 4.03 13.00
CA ALA A 136 -5.78 2.78 12.35
C ALA A 136 -5.96 1.64 13.36
N ASP A 137 -6.68 0.60 12.96
CA ASP A 137 -6.88 -0.62 13.73
C ASP A 137 -6.36 -1.85 12.96
N TYR A 138 -5.63 -2.73 13.65
CA TYR A 138 -4.96 -3.88 13.04
C TYR A 138 -5.97 -4.88 12.50
N THR A 139 -6.97 -5.24 13.31
CA THR A 139 -8.04 -6.17 12.93
C THR A 139 -8.90 -5.60 11.80
N TRP A 140 -9.16 -4.30 11.81
CA TRP A 140 -9.87 -3.60 10.73
C TRP A 140 -9.12 -3.68 9.40
N SER A 141 -7.80 -3.54 9.44
CA SER A 141 -6.94 -3.58 8.25
C SER A 141 -6.90 -4.98 7.63
N LEU A 142 -6.85 -6.03 8.46
CA LEU A 142 -7.03 -7.42 8.03
C LEU A 142 -8.43 -7.68 7.48
N LYS A 143 -9.47 -7.13 8.12
CA LYS A 143 -10.86 -7.25 7.67
C LYS A 143 -11.05 -6.63 6.28
N LEU A 144 -10.45 -5.48 6.01
CA LEU A 144 -10.49 -4.83 4.70
C LEU A 144 -9.93 -5.75 3.60
N LEU A 145 -8.71 -6.28 3.81
CA LEU A 145 -8.05 -7.19 2.87
C LEU A 145 -8.91 -8.45 2.62
N ARG A 146 -9.39 -9.08 3.70
CA ARG A 146 -10.21 -10.30 3.62
C ARG A 146 -11.52 -10.08 2.87
N GLN A 147 -12.24 -9.00 3.19
CA GLN A 147 -13.55 -8.73 2.58
C GLN A 147 -13.39 -8.32 1.12
N PHE A 148 -12.38 -7.51 0.78
CA PHE A 148 -12.10 -7.19 -0.61
C PHE A 148 -11.78 -8.46 -1.42
N LYS A 149 -10.92 -9.34 -0.91
CA LYS A 149 -10.60 -10.63 -1.57
C LYS A 149 -11.83 -11.50 -1.79
N ALA A 150 -12.74 -11.56 -0.81
CA ALA A 150 -13.96 -12.35 -0.91
C ALA A 150 -14.92 -11.82 -2.00
N LEU A 151 -15.00 -10.50 -2.16
CA LEU A 151 -15.81 -9.86 -3.20
C LEU A 151 -15.15 -9.91 -4.59
N ASN A 152 -13.82 -9.91 -4.64
CA ASN A 152 -13.02 -9.82 -5.85
C ASN A 152 -11.96 -10.93 -5.92
N PRO A 153 -12.35 -12.23 -5.99
CA PRO A 153 -11.41 -13.35 -5.88
C PRO A 153 -10.33 -13.37 -6.98
N GLY A 154 -10.63 -12.77 -8.14
CA GLY A 154 -9.70 -12.64 -9.27
C GLY A 154 -8.67 -11.52 -9.13
N VAL A 155 -8.79 -10.63 -8.13
CA VAL A 155 -7.84 -9.54 -7.88
C VAL A 155 -6.84 -9.98 -6.82
N PRO A 156 -5.53 -9.99 -7.13
CA PRO A 156 -4.48 -10.21 -6.14
C PRO A 156 -4.51 -9.15 -5.04
N THR A 157 -4.42 -9.58 -3.79
CA THR A 157 -4.27 -8.69 -2.64
C THR A 157 -2.84 -8.64 -2.13
N LYS A 158 -2.43 -7.49 -1.63
CA LYS A 158 -1.06 -7.23 -1.19
C LYS A 158 -1.03 -6.51 0.15
N SER A 159 -0.01 -6.79 0.93
CA SER A 159 0.32 -6.01 2.12
C SER A 159 1.83 -5.84 2.29
N GLY A 160 2.20 -5.02 3.26
CA GLY A 160 3.59 -4.67 3.54
C GLY A 160 3.85 -4.44 5.01
N LEU A 161 5.08 -4.75 5.44
CA LEU A 161 5.61 -4.48 6.76
C LEU A 161 6.94 -3.72 6.64
N MET A 162 7.10 -2.72 7.50
CA MET A 162 8.36 -2.06 7.73
C MET A 162 9.05 -2.72 8.93
N LEU A 163 10.30 -3.15 8.74
CA LEU A 163 11.12 -3.75 9.77
C LEU A 163 12.09 -2.73 10.36
N GLY A 164 12.42 -2.87 11.64
CA GLY A 164 13.27 -1.94 12.39
C GLY A 164 12.50 -0.93 13.23
N LEU A 165 11.21 -1.16 13.50
CA LEU A 165 10.41 -0.38 14.45
C LEU A 165 10.44 -0.95 15.88
N GLY A 166 11.03 -2.13 16.07
CA GLY A 166 11.18 -2.81 17.36
C GLY A 166 10.34 -4.08 17.48
N GLU A 167 9.86 -4.59 16.35
CA GLU A 167 9.28 -5.92 16.18
C GLU A 167 10.37 -7.01 16.19
N THR A 168 10.04 -8.20 16.69
CA THR A 168 10.89 -9.39 16.55
C THR A 168 10.54 -10.16 15.27
N ASN A 169 11.46 -11.02 14.80
CA ASN A 169 11.20 -11.84 13.61
C ASN A 169 10.04 -12.80 13.82
N GLU A 170 9.84 -13.29 15.05
CA GLU A 170 8.71 -14.16 15.42
C GLU A 170 7.38 -13.41 15.30
N GLU A 171 7.31 -12.15 15.75
CA GLU A 171 6.10 -11.33 15.58
C GLU A 171 5.83 -11.05 14.10
N VAL A 172 6.87 -10.83 13.28
CA VAL A 172 6.73 -10.65 11.84
C VAL A 172 6.16 -11.92 11.20
N ILE A 173 6.67 -13.10 11.57
CA ILE A 173 6.18 -14.39 11.07
C ILE A 173 4.71 -14.63 11.47
N GLN A 174 4.31 -14.28 12.70
CA GLN A 174 2.91 -14.34 13.12
C GLN A 174 2.01 -13.47 12.23
N VAL A 175 2.45 -12.25 11.88
CA VAL A 175 1.70 -11.40 10.95
C VAL A 175 1.64 -12.02 9.55
N MET A 176 2.69 -12.69 9.08
CA MET A 176 2.66 -13.41 7.81
C MET A 176 1.61 -14.54 7.80
N GLU A 177 1.53 -15.33 8.87
CA GLU A 177 0.54 -16.39 9.04
C GLU A 177 -0.89 -15.82 9.06
N GLU A 178 -1.09 -14.69 9.74
CA GLU A 178 -2.38 -14.00 9.76
C GLU A 178 -2.77 -13.45 8.39
N LEU A 179 -1.84 -12.80 7.68
CA LEU A 179 -2.06 -12.32 6.32
C LEU A 179 -2.47 -13.47 5.38
N ARG A 180 -1.83 -14.64 5.48
CA ARG A 180 -2.23 -15.84 4.72
C ARG A 180 -3.59 -16.38 5.11
N THR A 181 -3.91 -16.40 6.41
CA THR A 181 -5.24 -16.77 6.92
C THR A 181 -6.33 -15.83 6.38
N HIS A 182 -5.98 -14.57 6.07
CA HIS A 182 -6.86 -13.59 5.45
C HIS A 182 -6.81 -13.59 3.90
N GLU A 183 -6.18 -14.61 3.30
CA GLU A 183 -6.04 -14.80 1.85
C GLU A 183 -5.30 -13.65 1.14
N VAL A 184 -4.27 -13.08 1.79
CA VAL A 184 -3.41 -12.04 1.18
C VAL A 184 -2.34 -12.65 0.30
N ASP A 185 -2.35 -12.33 -1.00
CA ASP A 185 -1.56 -13.03 -2.03
C ASP A 185 -0.08 -12.63 -2.08
N MET A 186 0.22 -11.36 -1.82
CA MET A 186 1.55 -10.75 -2.02
C MET A 186 2.05 -10.08 -0.74
N LEU A 187 3.36 -10.11 -0.51
CA LEU A 187 3.99 -9.51 0.67
C LEU A 187 5.21 -8.66 0.30
N THR A 188 5.34 -7.52 0.98
CA THR A 188 6.55 -6.69 0.94
C THR A 188 7.14 -6.51 2.34
N LEU A 189 8.45 -6.70 2.48
CA LEU A 189 9.21 -6.50 3.72
C LEU A 189 10.34 -5.53 3.43
N GLY A 190 10.30 -4.35 4.05
CA GLY A 190 11.29 -3.30 3.82
C GLY A 190 11.87 -2.73 5.12
N GLN A 191 13.08 -2.16 5.08
CA GLN A 191 13.62 -1.46 6.25
C GLN A 191 12.89 -0.13 6.47
N TYR A 192 12.44 0.11 7.70
CA TYR A 192 12.01 1.41 8.17
C TYR A 192 13.19 2.38 8.15
N LEU A 193 13.03 3.47 7.40
CA LEU A 193 13.97 4.58 7.39
C LEU A 193 13.27 5.79 7.99
N GLN A 194 13.83 6.30 9.08
CA GLN A 194 13.30 7.47 9.77
C GLN A 194 13.37 8.71 8.86
N PRO A 195 12.24 9.35 8.52
CA PRO A 195 12.26 10.52 7.62
C PRO A 195 12.94 11.74 8.24
N SER A 196 12.72 11.96 9.54
CA SER A 196 13.34 13.05 10.29
C SER A 196 13.40 12.73 11.79
N ARG A 197 14.16 13.53 12.56
CA ARG A 197 14.30 13.36 14.02
C ARG A 197 12.98 13.44 14.80
N ALA A 198 11.92 13.97 14.20
CA ALA A 198 10.59 14.07 14.81
C ALA A 198 9.72 12.79 14.64
N HIS A 199 10.16 11.85 13.80
CA HIS A 199 9.49 10.58 13.55
C HIS A 199 9.97 9.49 14.51
N LEU A 200 9.32 8.33 14.49
CA LEU A 200 9.76 7.15 15.26
C LEU A 200 11.25 6.87 15.02
N LYS A 201 11.94 6.46 16.08
CA LYS A 201 13.34 6.07 15.97
C LYS A 201 13.42 4.71 15.28
N VAL A 202 14.44 4.53 14.46
CA VAL A 202 14.85 3.18 14.04
C VAL A 202 15.34 2.44 15.28
N ASP A 203 14.75 1.29 15.56
CA ASP A 203 15.12 0.40 16.66
C ASP A 203 16.29 -0.51 16.26
N ARG A 204 16.21 -1.09 15.05
CA ARG A 204 17.27 -1.91 14.46
C ARG A 204 17.36 -1.74 12.95
N PHE A 205 18.56 -1.92 12.42
CA PHE A 205 18.80 -2.14 10.99
C PHE A 205 18.88 -3.65 10.76
N VAL A 206 17.88 -4.19 10.05
CA VAL A 206 17.75 -5.63 9.82
C VAL A 206 18.82 -6.08 8.81
N HIS A 207 19.51 -7.17 9.11
CA HIS A 207 20.57 -7.68 8.24
C HIS A 207 19.96 -8.23 6.93
N PRO A 208 20.62 -8.11 5.76
CA PRO A 208 20.15 -8.69 4.51
C PRO A 208 19.83 -10.20 4.59
N ASP A 209 20.57 -10.95 5.41
CA ASP A 209 20.30 -12.37 5.64
C ASP A 209 18.98 -12.62 6.37
N GLU A 210 18.58 -11.74 7.31
CA GLU A 210 17.28 -11.82 7.97
C GLU A 210 16.15 -11.56 6.98
N PHE A 211 16.30 -10.57 6.08
CA PHE A 211 15.33 -10.36 4.99
C PHE A 211 15.20 -11.60 4.09
N SER A 212 16.33 -12.26 3.79
CA SER A 212 16.36 -13.48 2.98
C SER A 212 15.67 -14.65 3.68
N GLN A 213 15.88 -14.82 4.99
CA GLN A 213 15.20 -15.83 5.80
C GLN A 213 13.69 -15.56 5.86
N LEU A 214 13.28 -14.33 6.11
CA LEU A 214 11.87 -13.93 6.12
C LEU A 214 11.21 -14.12 4.75
N LYS A 215 11.94 -13.89 3.64
CA LYS A 215 11.45 -14.18 2.27
C LYS A 215 11.16 -15.68 2.11
N ALA A 216 12.09 -16.53 2.50
CA ALA A 216 11.92 -17.98 2.41
C ALA A 216 10.74 -18.47 3.28
N THR A 217 10.60 -17.93 4.50
CA THR A 217 9.46 -18.24 5.37
C THR A 217 8.14 -17.83 4.73
N ALA A 218 8.02 -16.58 4.24
CA ALA A 218 6.83 -16.12 3.54
C ALA A 218 6.48 -17.01 2.32
N GLN A 219 7.47 -17.38 1.51
CA GLN A 219 7.26 -18.29 0.38
C GLN A 219 6.74 -19.66 0.82
N SER A 220 7.28 -20.20 1.93
CA SER A 220 6.80 -21.47 2.50
C SER A 220 5.37 -21.41 3.05
N LEU A 221 4.93 -20.23 3.50
CA LEU A 221 3.54 -19.95 3.90
C LEU A 221 2.59 -19.76 2.70
N GLY A 222 3.11 -19.76 1.48
CA GLY A 222 2.31 -19.74 0.25
C GLY A 222 1.93 -18.34 -0.26
N PHE A 223 2.69 -17.30 0.10
CA PHE A 223 2.59 -16.04 -0.65
C PHE A 223 3.06 -16.27 -2.09
N SER A 224 2.24 -15.82 -3.04
CA SER A 224 2.54 -15.97 -4.48
C SER A 224 3.77 -15.15 -4.89
N GLN A 225 3.97 -13.99 -4.25
CA GLN A 225 5.05 -13.05 -4.54
C GLN A 225 5.52 -12.38 -3.25
N VAL A 226 6.85 -12.35 -3.06
CA VAL A 226 7.46 -11.79 -1.84
C VAL A 226 8.65 -10.92 -2.22
N ALA A 227 8.54 -9.62 -2.00
CA ALA A 227 9.67 -8.71 -2.05
C ALA A 227 10.20 -8.48 -0.63
N SER A 228 11.47 -8.77 -0.39
CA SER A 228 12.06 -8.65 0.95
C SER A 228 13.48 -8.13 0.84
N GLY A 229 13.75 -6.97 1.44
CA GLY A 229 15.08 -6.39 1.44
C GLY A 229 15.14 -4.97 1.99
N PRO A 230 16.32 -4.43 2.30
CA PRO A 230 16.46 -3.14 2.98
C PRO A 230 15.80 -1.97 2.24
N LEU A 231 15.93 -1.93 0.91
CA LEU A 231 15.41 -0.83 0.08
C LEU A 231 14.01 -1.11 -0.48
N VAL A 232 13.41 -2.26 -0.14
CA VAL A 232 12.06 -2.59 -0.60
C VAL A 232 11.05 -1.60 -0.04
N ARG A 233 10.13 -1.21 -0.91
CA ARG A 233 8.93 -0.41 -0.61
C ARG A 233 7.74 -1.10 -1.26
N SER A 234 6.53 -0.83 -0.76
CA SER A 234 5.31 -1.42 -1.31
C SER A 234 5.18 -1.22 -2.82
N SER A 235 5.70 -0.10 -3.37
CA SER A 235 5.69 0.19 -4.80
C SER A 235 7.03 -0.03 -5.55
N TYR A 236 8.11 -0.43 -4.87
CA TYR A 236 9.41 -0.60 -5.52
C TYR A 236 9.43 -1.83 -6.42
N HIS A 237 9.67 -1.66 -7.73
CA HIS A 237 9.57 -2.76 -8.70
C HIS A 237 8.21 -3.45 -8.67
N ALA A 238 7.12 -2.73 -8.43
CA ALA A 238 5.78 -3.31 -8.32
C ALA A 238 5.40 -4.17 -9.54
N ASP A 239 5.86 -3.80 -10.74
CA ASP A 239 5.68 -4.57 -11.96
C ASP A 239 6.45 -5.91 -11.97
N LEU A 240 7.67 -5.95 -11.43
CA LEU A 240 8.44 -7.20 -11.26
C LEU A 240 7.92 -8.02 -10.09
N GLN A 241 7.51 -7.35 -9.00
CA GLN A 241 6.83 -7.97 -7.87
C GLN A 241 5.60 -8.70 -8.37
N ALA A 242 4.71 -8.01 -9.11
CA ALA A 242 3.51 -8.54 -9.77
C ALA A 242 3.77 -9.70 -10.74
N LYS A 243 5.02 -9.90 -11.18
CA LYS A 243 5.44 -11.03 -12.02
C LYS A 243 6.24 -12.10 -11.27
N GLY A 244 6.50 -11.91 -9.98
CA GLY A 244 7.34 -12.79 -9.15
C GLY A 244 8.83 -12.78 -9.54
N GLN A 245 9.29 -11.71 -10.20
CA GLN A 245 10.65 -11.59 -10.75
C GLN A 245 11.59 -10.78 -9.83
N PHE A 246 11.16 -10.48 -8.60
CA PHE A 246 11.83 -9.59 -7.64
C PHE A 246 12.01 -10.23 -6.25
#